data_AF-A0A2G8SM95-F1
#
_entry.id   AF-A0A2G8SM95-F1
#
_cell.length_a   1.000
_cell.length_b   1.000
_cell.length_c   1.000
_cell.angle_alpha   90.00
_cell.angle_beta   90.00
_cell.angle_gamma   90.00
#
_symmetry.space_group_name_H-M   'P 1'
#
loop_
_entity.id
_entity.type
_entity.pdbx_description
1 polymer ?
#
loop_
_entity_poly.entity_id
_entity_poly.type
_entity_poly.pdbx_seq_one_letter_code
_entity_poly.pdbx_strand_id
1 'polypeptide(L)'
;MADVPTTSGSQSSHPPVRREVPLPNPEPTLAFGFVINDQCRLRWARNLMEEYLQSGEATYTREECEDMMDGLMVSVITAMPNRVYHTHPDVPRVRWDLLPIAHKKHGFHNFVFALRDNSTVRRLHAPLIQEHIETVRKAIGLPDDQQPKWVRMPIF
;
A
#
# COMPACT_ATOMS: atom_id res chain seq x y z
N MET A 1 17.04 31.72 -66.03
CA MET A 1 16.84 30.47 -65.25
C MET A 1 18.13 30.23 -64.48
N ALA A 2 18.06 30.38 -63.15
CA ALA A 2 19.16 30.11 -62.23
C ALA A 2 18.56 29.72 -60.87
N ASP A 3 18.57 28.43 -60.52
CA ASP A 3 19.58 27.96 -59.58
C ASP A 3 19.48 28.53 -58.16
N VAL A 4 18.38 28.33 -57.42
CA VAL A 4 18.39 28.48 -55.94
C VAL A 4 17.94 27.19 -55.27
N PRO A 5 18.85 26.42 -54.66
CA PRO A 5 18.47 25.45 -53.65
C PRO A 5 18.78 26.03 -52.26
N THR A 6 17.73 26.39 -51.54
CA THR A 6 17.77 26.59 -50.09
C THR A 6 17.63 25.23 -49.41
N THR A 7 18.71 24.69 -48.85
CA THR A 7 18.66 23.53 -47.96
C THR A 7 19.63 23.73 -46.79
N SER A 8 19.07 23.93 -45.60
CA SER A 8 19.68 23.54 -44.32
C SER A 8 18.63 23.65 -43.21
N GLY A 9 17.67 22.73 -43.23
CA GLY A 9 16.91 22.39 -42.05
C GLY A 9 17.62 21.24 -41.35
N SER A 10 18.43 21.55 -40.33
CA SER A 10 19.01 20.53 -39.44
C SER A 10 17.88 19.85 -38.67
N GLN A 11 17.48 18.65 -39.10
CA GLN A 11 16.67 17.76 -38.28
C GLN A 11 17.56 17.21 -37.16
N SER A 12 17.39 17.79 -35.96
CA SER A 12 17.91 17.21 -34.73
C SER A 12 17.23 15.86 -34.51
N SER A 13 17.94 14.78 -34.82
CA SER A 13 17.57 13.42 -34.47
C SER A 13 17.74 13.22 -32.97
N HIS A 14 16.83 13.74 -32.16
CA HIS A 14 16.70 13.28 -30.79
C HIS A 14 16.17 11.85 -30.82
N PRO A 15 16.91 10.85 -30.31
CA PRO A 15 16.36 9.51 -30.19
C PRO A 15 15.12 9.60 -29.30
N PRO A 16 14.03 8.88 -29.63
CA PRO A 16 12.85 8.85 -28.79
C PRO A 16 13.27 8.35 -27.42
N VAL A 17 13.09 9.19 -26.39
CA VAL A 17 13.20 8.78 -25.00
C VAL A 17 12.17 7.68 -24.82
N ARG A 18 12.61 6.42 -24.84
CA ARG A 18 11.80 5.30 -24.38
C ARG A 18 11.46 5.61 -22.94
N ARG A 19 10.24 6.07 -22.69
CA ARG A 19 9.63 5.99 -21.37
C ARG A 19 9.59 4.51 -21.05
N GLU A 20 10.60 4.02 -20.31
CA GLU A 20 10.50 2.75 -19.62
C GLU A 20 9.27 2.87 -18.72
N VAL A 21 8.17 2.27 -19.15
CA VAL A 21 7.03 2.06 -18.27
C VAL A 21 7.60 1.20 -17.15
N PRO A 22 7.64 1.68 -15.89
CA PRO A 22 8.17 0.88 -14.80
C PRO A 22 7.39 -0.43 -14.80
N LEU A 23 8.11 -1.55 -14.94
CA LEU A 23 7.49 -2.86 -14.78
C LEU A 23 6.76 -2.83 -13.42
N PRO A 24 5.52 -3.37 -13.34
CA PRO A 24 4.86 -3.50 -12.05
C PRO A 24 5.83 -4.20 -11.10
N ASN A 25 5.96 -3.68 -9.87
CA ASN A 25 6.86 -4.29 -8.90
C ASN A 25 6.51 -5.77 -8.78
N PRO A 26 7.49 -6.68 -8.85
CA PRO A 26 7.20 -8.12 -8.78
C PRO A 26 6.45 -8.44 -7.49
N GLU A 27 5.52 -9.39 -7.55
CA GLU A 27 4.77 -9.78 -6.36
C GLU A 27 5.70 -10.54 -5.39
N PRO A 28 5.73 -10.17 -4.10
CA PRO A 28 6.56 -10.84 -3.11
C PRO A 28 6.00 -12.24 -2.82
N THR A 29 6.89 -13.20 -2.61
CA THR A 29 6.51 -14.53 -2.10
C THR A 29 6.65 -14.64 -0.58
N LEU A 30 7.39 -13.70 0.02
CA LEU A 30 7.59 -13.56 1.46
C LEU A 30 7.53 -12.08 1.87
N ALA A 31 6.82 -11.81 2.96
CA ALA A 31 6.78 -10.50 3.59
C ALA A 31 7.04 -10.63 5.09
N PHE A 32 7.85 -9.72 5.64
CA PHE A 32 8.04 -9.55 7.08
C PHE A 32 7.20 -8.38 7.55
N GLY A 33 6.35 -8.60 8.54
CA GLY A 33 5.50 -7.53 9.03
C GLY A 33 4.43 -7.99 10.01
N PHE A 34 3.49 -7.10 10.29
CA PHE A 34 2.39 -7.37 11.19
C PHE A 34 1.23 -8.02 10.45
N VAL A 35 0.76 -9.16 10.97
CA VAL A 35 -0.46 -9.78 10.49
C VAL A 35 -1.66 -8.99 11.00
N ILE A 36 -2.45 -8.48 10.06
CA ILE A 36 -3.66 -7.71 10.30
C ILE A 36 -4.85 -8.64 10.05
N ASN A 37 -5.62 -8.91 11.10
CA ASN A 37 -6.83 -9.73 11.00
C ASN A 37 -8.06 -8.87 10.69
N ASP A 38 -9.18 -9.54 10.40
CA ASP A 38 -10.44 -8.86 10.09
C ASP A 38 -10.93 -7.96 11.23
N GLN A 39 -10.71 -8.31 12.50
CA GLN A 39 -11.07 -7.45 13.63
C GLN A 39 -10.29 -6.13 13.64
N CYS A 40 -8.99 -6.18 13.34
CA CYS A 40 -8.16 -4.99 13.23
C CYS A 40 -8.60 -4.12 12.05
N ARG A 41 -8.91 -4.74 10.89
CA ARG A 41 -9.43 -4.01 9.73
C ARG A 41 -10.78 -3.37 10.01
N LEU A 42 -11.69 -4.09 10.67
CA LEU A 42 -13.01 -3.59 11.04
C LEU A 42 -12.92 -2.40 12.00
N ARG A 43 -12.01 -2.45 12.99
CA ARG A 43 -11.76 -1.30 13.87
C ARG A 43 -11.28 -0.09 13.07
N TRP A 44 -10.37 -0.28 12.13
CA TRP A 44 -9.91 0.79 11.24
C TRP A 44 -11.02 1.34 10.35
N ALA A 45 -11.84 0.46 9.75
CA ALA A 45 -12.96 0.86 8.92
C ALA A 45 -13.98 1.69 9.73
N ARG A 46 -14.29 1.29 10.96
CA ARG A 46 -15.15 2.06 11.88
C ARG A 46 -14.58 3.44 12.19
N ASN A 47 -13.28 3.54 12.50
CA ASN A 47 -12.66 4.84 12.75
C ASN A 47 -12.72 5.76 11.52
N LEU A 48 -12.49 5.21 10.31
CA LEU A 48 -12.63 5.98 9.07
C LEU A 48 -14.08 6.42 8.83
N MET A 49 -15.04 5.55 9.16
CA MET A 49 -16.46 5.89 9.09
C MET A 49 -16.82 7.01 10.06
N GLU A 50 -16.37 6.94 11.31
CA GLU A 50 -16.60 7.98 12.32
C GLU A 50 -16.00 9.32 11.88
N GLU A 51 -14.77 9.33 11.36
CA GLU A 51 -14.15 10.53 10.81
C GLU A 51 -14.95 11.11 9.63
N TYR A 52 -15.42 10.24 8.73
CA TYR A 52 -16.24 10.66 7.58
C TYR A 52 -17.59 11.24 8.03
N LEU A 53 -18.29 10.58 8.94
CA LEU A 53 -19.57 11.02 9.48
C LEU A 53 -19.45 12.31 10.30
N GLN A 54 -18.36 12.49 11.05
CA GLN A 54 -18.09 13.75 11.77
C GLN A 54 -17.81 14.92 10.82
N SER A 55 -17.29 14.64 9.61
CA SER A 55 -17.02 15.65 8.59
C SER A 55 -18.24 16.01 7.74
N GLY A 56 -19.29 15.19 7.77
CA GLY A 56 -20.49 15.35 6.94
C GLY A 56 -21.69 15.88 7.74
N GLU A 57 -22.56 16.63 7.06
CA GLU A 57 -23.87 17.06 7.62
C GLU A 57 -25.00 16.07 7.28
N ALA A 58 -24.71 15.00 6.54
CA ALA A 58 -25.71 14.07 6.04
C ALA A 58 -26.10 13.01 7.09
N THR A 59 -27.39 12.68 7.15
CA THR A 59 -27.91 11.53 7.90
C THR A 59 -28.02 10.33 6.96
N TYR A 60 -27.40 9.21 7.32
CA TYR A 60 -27.40 7.98 6.52
C TYR A 60 -28.38 6.97 7.09
N THR A 61 -29.01 6.21 6.21
CA THR A 61 -29.79 5.01 6.55
C THR A 61 -28.88 3.89 7.03
N ARG A 62 -29.47 2.83 7.59
CA ARG A 62 -28.71 1.67 8.05
C ARG A 62 -28.05 0.93 6.88
N GLU A 63 -28.79 0.75 5.80
CA GLU A 63 -28.33 0.07 4.59
C GLU A 63 -27.15 0.83 3.96
N GLU A 64 -27.23 2.16 3.85
CA GLU A 64 -26.12 2.99 3.37
C GLU A 64 -24.89 2.90 4.28
N CYS A 65 -25.10 2.81 5.60
CA CYS A 65 -24.02 2.59 6.56
C CYS A 65 -23.34 1.22 6.37
N GLU A 66 -24.12 0.18 6.12
CA GLU A 66 -23.62 -1.17 5.87
C GLU A 66 -22.81 -1.23 4.56
N ASP A 67 -23.34 -0.68 3.46
CA ASP A 67 -22.64 -0.57 2.17
C ASP A 67 -21.33 0.24 2.28
N MET A 68 -21.37 1.35 3.03
CA MET A 68 -20.19 2.18 3.27
C MET A 68 -19.14 1.40 4.07
N MET A 69 -19.55 0.60 5.05
CA MET A 69 -18.63 -0.22 5.84
C MET A 69 -17.91 -1.25 4.98
N ASP A 70 -18.60 -1.89 4.04
CA ASP A 70 -17.99 -2.82 3.09
C ASP A 70 -16.95 -2.13 2.20
N GLY A 71 -17.29 -0.94 1.68
CA GLY A 71 -16.36 -0.10 0.93
C GLY A 71 -15.14 0.34 1.75
N LEU A 72 -15.34 0.69 3.02
CA LEU A 72 -14.27 1.06 3.95
C LEU A 72 -13.38 -0.13 4.29
N MET A 73 -13.94 -1.32 4.47
CA MET A 73 -13.17 -2.55 4.69
C MET A 73 -12.18 -2.82 3.55
N VAL A 74 -12.59 -2.58 2.30
CA VAL A 74 -11.70 -2.65 1.13
C VAL A 74 -10.68 -1.51 1.18
N SER A 75 -11.13 -0.28 1.45
CA SER A 75 -10.28 0.93 1.47
C SER A 75 -9.17 0.87 2.52
N VAL A 76 -9.39 0.19 3.65
CA VAL A 76 -8.37 -0.02 4.71
C VAL A 76 -7.08 -0.64 4.16
N ILE A 77 -7.15 -1.45 3.09
CA ILE A 77 -5.98 -2.08 2.46
C ILE A 77 -4.95 -1.04 2.02
N THR A 78 -5.39 0.14 1.57
CA THR A 78 -4.48 1.22 1.11
C THR A 78 -4.45 2.40 2.09
N ALA A 79 -5.58 2.70 2.75
CA ALA A 79 -5.67 3.80 3.70
C ALA A 79 -4.77 3.60 4.93
N MET A 80 -4.68 2.37 5.45
CA MET A 80 -3.86 2.08 6.64
C MET A 80 -2.36 2.34 6.37
N PRO A 81 -1.72 1.74 5.34
CA PRO A 81 -0.34 2.09 4.97
C PRO A 81 -0.15 3.58 4.75
N ASN A 82 -1.01 4.22 3.96
CA ASN A 82 -0.88 5.64 3.65
C ASN A 82 -0.89 6.52 4.90
N ARG A 83 -1.80 6.26 5.85
CA ARG A 83 -1.89 7.04 7.10
C ARG A 83 -0.66 6.82 7.98
N VAL A 84 -0.19 5.58 8.12
CA VAL A 84 1.02 5.26 8.89
C VAL A 84 2.24 5.98 8.32
N TYR A 85 2.49 5.89 7.01
CA TYR A 85 3.66 6.53 6.39
C TYR A 85 3.57 8.05 6.26
N HIS A 86 2.37 8.60 6.28
CA HIS A 86 2.17 10.05 6.33
C HIS A 86 2.48 10.59 7.73
N THR A 87 2.01 9.89 8.77
CA THR A 87 2.19 10.29 10.17
C THR A 87 3.63 10.03 10.65
N HIS A 88 4.27 9.00 10.13
CA HIS A 88 5.62 8.57 10.52
C HIS A 88 6.53 8.50 9.30
N PRO A 89 7.05 9.65 8.82
CA PRO A 89 7.83 9.73 7.59
C PRO A 89 9.16 8.98 7.66
N ASP A 90 9.71 8.77 8.86
CA ASP A 90 10.97 8.05 9.07
C ASP A 90 10.82 6.53 8.90
N VAL A 91 9.60 6.00 8.97
CA VAL A 91 9.35 4.58 8.73
C VAL A 91 9.60 4.27 7.24
N PRO A 92 10.46 3.27 6.92
CA PRO A 92 10.73 2.90 5.54
C PRO A 92 9.47 2.47 4.80
N ARG A 93 9.19 3.14 3.69
CA ARG A 93 8.06 2.81 2.81
C ARG A 93 8.40 1.60 1.95
N VAL A 94 7.85 0.44 2.31
CA VAL A 94 8.05 -0.80 1.54
C VAL A 94 6.97 -0.94 0.48
N ARG A 95 5.70 -0.81 0.88
CA ARG A 95 4.52 -0.93 0.02
C ARG A 95 3.47 0.12 0.35
N TRP A 96 2.55 0.35 -0.56
CA TRP A 96 1.42 1.28 -0.41
C TRP A 96 0.13 0.58 0.04
N ASP A 97 0.15 -0.74 0.05
CA ASP A 97 -0.97 -1.63 0.26
C ASP A 97 -0.64 -2.70 1.30
N LEU A 98 -1.67 -3.21 1.98
CA LEU A 98 -1.57 -4.43 2.76
C LEU A 98 -1.53 -5.64 1.83
N LEU A 99 -0.61 -6.57 2.09
CA LEU A 99 -0.48 -7.78 1.27
C LEU A 99 -1.45 -8.86 1.74
N PRO A 100 -2.25 -9.45 0.84
CA PRO A 100 -3.18 -10.51 1.23
C PRO A 100 -2.44 -11.79 1.60
N ILE A 101 -2.84 -12.43 2.69
CA ILE A 101 -2.38 -13.78 3.06
C ILE A 101 -3.41 -14.77 2.54
N ALA A 102 -3.00 -15.68 1.66
CA ALA A 102 -3.86 -16.77 1.23
C ALA A 102 -4.19 -17.69 2.40
N HIS A 103 -5.48 -17.83 2.68
CA HIS A 103 -6.00 -18.92 3.50
C HIS A 103 -6.48 -20.05 2.58
N LYS A 104 -5.88 -21.23 2.71
CA LYS A 104 -6.14 -22.40 1.84
C LYS A 104 -7.62 -22.81 1.73
N LYS A 105 -8.45 -22.46 2.72
CA LYS A 105 -9.88 -22.84 2.77
C LYS A 105 -10.88 -21.70 2.56
N HIS A 106 -10.49 -20.44 2.75
CA HIS A 106 -11.47 -19.36 2.93
C HIS A 106 -11.16 -18.06 2.17
N GLY A 107 -10.07 -17.99 1.39
CA GLY A 107 -9.70 -16.77 0.65
C GLY A 107 -8.76 -15.86 1.46
N PHE A 108 -8.87 -14.54 1.31
CA PHE A 108 -7.96 -13.55 1.92
C PHE A 108 -8.59 -12.89 3.15
N HIS A 109 -8.46 -13.52 4.31
CA HIS A 109 -8.97 -12.96 5.58
C HIS A 109 -7.95 -12.16 6.35
N ASN A 110 -6.67 -12.51 6.21
CA ASN A 110 -5.60 -11.83 6.90
C ASN A 110 -4.73 -11.12 5.88
N PHE A 111 -4.18 -10.00 6.31
CA PHE A 111 -3.26 -9.22 5.51
C PHE A 111 -1.96 -9.01 6.27
N VAL A 112 -0.92 -8.56 5.57
CA VAL A 112 0.35 -8.14 6.18
C VAL A 112 0.57 -6.67 5.89
N PHE A 113 0.79 -5.89 6.95
CA PHE A 113 1.49 -4.61 6.80
C PHE A 113 2.98 -4.92 6.67
N ALA A 114 3.51 -4.84 5.44
CA ALA A 114 4.88 -5.24 5.15
C ALA A 114 5.90 -4.19 5.60
N LEU A 115 6.82 -4.60 6.45
CA LEU A 115 8.01 -3.84 6.87
C LEU A 115 9.25 -4.20 6.05
N ARG A 116 9.25 -5.39 5.44
CA ARG A 116 10.16 -5.86 4.38
C ARG A 116 9.41 -6.85 3.50
N ASP A 117 9.81 -6.97 2.24
CA ASP A 117 9.37 -8.05 1.37
C ASP A 117 10.49 -8.46 0.40
N ASN A 118 10.36 -9.62 -0.22
CA ASN A 118 11.38 -10.13 -1.14
C ASN A 118 11.14 -9.77 -2.61
N SER A 119 10.27 -8.81 -2.92
CA SER A 119 10.01 -8.40 -4.31
C SER A 119 11.24 -7.72 -4.93
N THR A 120 11.99 -6.96 -4.16
CA THR A 120 13.21 -6.29 -4.62
C THR A 120 14.29 -6.33 -3.55
N VAL A 121 15.56 -6.26 -3.94
CA VAL A 121 16.70 -6.16 -3.00
C VAL A 121 16.51 -4.98 -2.05
N ARG A 122 16.03 -3.83 -2.56
CA ARG A 122 15.78 -2.64 -1.76
C ARG A 122 14.74 -2.87 -0.66
N ARG A 123 13.62 -3.55 -0.98
CA ARG A 123 12.55 -3.85 -0.02
C ARG A 123 12.95 -4.93 0.98
N LEU A 124 13.74 -5.91 0.54
CA LEU A 124 14.25 -6.98 1.39
C LEU A 124 15.21 -6.45 2.44
N HIS A 125 16.01 -5.45 2.06
CA HIS A 125 17.00 -4.80 2.93
C HIS A 125 16.55 -3.42 3.44
N ALA A 126 15.24 -3.15 3.49
CA ALA A 126 14.75 -1.87 4.01
C ALA A 126 15.30 -1.62 5.43
N PRO A 127 15.81 -0.39 5.73
CA PRO A 127 16.50 -0.10 6.98
C PRO A 127 15.49 -0.03 8.13
N LEU A 128 15.29 -1.17 8.78
CA LEU A 128 14.28 -1.36 9.82
C LEU A 128 14.98 -1.48 11.17
N ILE A 129 14.71 -0.52 12.06
CA ILE A 129 15.15 -0.54 13.46
C ILE A 129 13.96 -0.84 14.37
N GLN A 130 14.24 -1.16 15.64
CA GLN A 130 13.22 -1.50 16.63
C GLN A 130 12.18 -0.38 16.82
N GLU A 131 12.62 0.87 16.82
CA GLU A 131 11.73 2.03 16.94
C GLU A 131 10.72 2.12 15.79
N HIS A 132 11.11 1.79 14.55
CA HIS A 132 10.20 1.73 13.41
C HIS A 132 9.12 0.65 13.63
N ILE A 133 9.53 -0.53 14.12
CA ILE A 133 8.62 -1.65 14.39
C ILE A 133 7.58 -1.26 15.44
N GLU A 134 8.02 -0.66 16.54
CA GLU A 134 7.15 -0.23 17.63
C GLU A 134 6.22 0.90 17.22
N THR A 135 6.73 1.87 16.45
CA THR A 135 5.95 2.98 15.90
C THR A 135 4.82 2.44 15.02
N VAL A 136 5.13 1.55 14.07
CA VAL A 136 4.12 0.96 13.19
C VAL A 136 3.11 0.13 14.00
N ARG A 137 3.56 -0.69 14.96
CA ARG A 137 2.67 -1.48 15.82
C ARG A 137 1.64 -0.62 16.54
N LYS A 138 2.11 0.46 17.18
CA LYS A 138 1.28 1.42 17.91
C LYS A 138 0.33 2.16 16.96
N ALA A 139 0.83 2.63 15.81
CA ALA A 139 0.04 3.35 14.83
C ALA A 139 -1.11 2.50 14.26
N ILE A 140 -0.87 1.20 14.03
CA ILE A 140 -1.93 0.27 13.59
C ILE A 140 -2.88 -0.10 14.75
N GLY A 141 -2.48 0.13 16.00
CA GLY A 141 -3.25 -0.20 17.20
C GLY A 141 -3.23 -1.70 17.51
N LEU A 142 -2.06 -2.33 17.37
CA LEU A 142 -1.88 -3.74 17.71
C LEU A 142 -1.45 -3.91 19.18
N PRO A 143 -1.79 -5.04 19.84
CA PRO A 143 -1.36 -5.36 21.19
C PRO A 143 0.17 -5.29 21.39
N ASP A 144 0.61 -5.05 22.63
CA ASP A 144 2.04 -4.89 22.96
C ASP A 144 2.88 -6.15 22.77
N ASP A 145 2.27 -7.32 22.91
CA ASP A 145 2.88 -8.62 22.70
C ASP A 145 2.90 -9.05 21.23
N GLN A 146 2.17 -8.37 20.35
CA GLN A 146 2.14 -8.71 18.93
C GLN A 146 3.44 -8.27 18.25
N GLN A 147 4.21 -9.24 17.77
CA GLN A 147 5.47 -9.04 17.04
C GLN A 147 5.33 -9.27 15.53
N PRO A 148 6.13 -8.60 14.69
CA PRO A 148 6.15 -8.88 13.26
C PRO A 148 6.79 -10.24 12.99
N LYS A 149 6.37 -10.89 11.91
CA LYS A 149 6.90 -12.20 11.51
C LYS A 149 6.97 -12.32 10.00
N TRP A 150 7.76 -13.28 9.53
CA TRP A 150 7.78 -13.66 8.13
C TRP A 150 6.52 -14.47 7.80
N VAL A 151 5.83 -14.06 6.73
CA VAL A 151 4.61 -14.67 6.23
C VAL A 151 4.78 -14.97 4.75
N ARG A 152 4.28 -16.13 4.32
CA ARG A 152 4.23 -16.53 2.92
C ARG A 152 3.04 -15.88 2.23
N MET A 153 3.29 -15.26 1.10
CA MET A 153 2.27 -14.67 0.25
C MET A 153 1.72 -15.74 -0.72
N PRO A 154 0.47 -15.60 -1.18
CA PRO A 154 -0.05 -16.40 -2.29
C PRO A 154 0.84 -16.25 -3.53
N ILE A 155 1.05 -17.35 -4.24
CA ILE A 155 1.58 -17.35 -5.59
C ILE A 155 0.37 -17.63 -6.49
N PHE A 156 0.07 -16.70 -7.38
CA PHE A 156 -1.03 -16.80 -8.34
C PHE A 156 -0.52 -17.31 -9.68
#